data_AF-A0A958MUE7-F1
#
_entry.id   AF-A0A958MUE7-F1
#
_cell.length_a   1.000
_cell.length_b   1.000
_cell.length_c   1.000
_cell.angle_alpha   90.00
_cell.angle_beta   90.00
_cell.angle_gamma   90.00
#
_symmetry.space_group_name_H-M   'P 1'
#
loop_
_entity.id
_entity.type
_entity.pdbx_description
1 polymer ?
#
loop_
_entity_poly.entity_id
_entity_poly.type
_entity_poly.pdbx_seq_one_letter_code
_entity_poly.pdbx_strand_id
1 'polypeptide(L)'
;MERGVVINGVKWEPRDGANYYCDYGKVYRDACSGMAADALGLYREMLLNDLWFFLHFGLGCGWANHPFIVERCFEVQFGPRTNTLDLWAREHGKTFVLTIAESLQETLRAYVLDLRDETTAIFCYNLKLSQKILNTMKRIFEDNEFLKVCFPDVLYTQPQTESPSWSEDKGLMLKRHSSALKEATFEAHGLIESLPTGPHFGRRVYDDVETEKVAASSDLSQKVKDNFDLSENLGVDGGTQRVLGTYYRHDGPLMYIRDKTDPENGEPIFHTRVYPATEDGSFFGKPVYLSPQRMRILRSNRFTYNCQQLLNPMPQEEQELRAEMLKEVDVRLIPSHLYKFMLVDPAGRKKKKKSDRWAIGLFGVNPFLDDVGCSDVYILDLFIKQCDMSEALTKFVDMYSRAGRVLR
;
A
#
# COMPACT_ATOMS: atom_id res chain seq x y z
N MET A 1 4.57 -34.89 -30.34
CA MET A 1 5.15 -33.89 -29.43
C MET A 1 4.22 -32.70 -29.46
N GLU A 2 3.39 -32.54 -28.42
CA GLU A 2 2.61 -31.31 -28.28
C GLU A 2 3.60 -30.14 -28.23
N ARG A 3 3.52 -29.24 -29.21
CA ARG A 3 4.27 -27.98 -29.16
C ARG A 3 3.69 -27.21 -27.97
N GLY A 4 4.54 -26.84 -27.01
CA GLY A 4 4.12 -26.01 -25.86
C GLY A 4 3.42 -24.73 -26.32
N VAL A 5 2.55 -24.18 -25.47
CA VAL A 5 1.77 -22.97 -25.79
C VAL A 5 2.72 -21.79 -25.94
N VAL A 6 2.58 -21.05 -27.05
CA VAL A 6 3.35 -19.82 -27.30
C VAL A 6 2.42 -18.72 -27.79
N ILE A 7 2.19 -17.71 -26.95
CA ILE A 7 1.36 -16.54 -27.28
C ILE A 7 2.21 -15.30 -27.04
N ASN A 8 2.20 -14.35 -27.99
CA ASN A 8 3.04 -13.15 -27.95
C ASN A 8 4.54 -13.46 -27.69
N GLY A 9 5.05 -14.55 -28.28
CA GLY A 9 6.43 -14.99 -28.08
C GLY A 9 6.76 -15.55 -26.68
N VAL A 10 5.81 -15.54 -25.75
CA VAL A 10 5.97 -16.10 -24.39
C VAL A 10 5.56 -17.56 -24.39
N LYS A 11 6.48 -18.42 -23.94
CA LYS A 11 6.21 -19.84 -23.73
C LYS A 11 5.50 -20.06 -22.40
N TRP A 12 4.49 -20.91 -22.40
CA TRP A 12 3.77 -21.31 -21.20
C TRP A 12 3.65 -22.82 -21.08
N GLU A 13 3.81 -23.27 -19.84
CA GLU A 13 3.52 -24.61 -19.37
C GLU A 13 2.79 -24.48 -18.02
N PRO A 14 1.77 -25.31 -17.76
CA PRO A 14 1.05 -25.29 -16.49
C PRO A 14 2.00 -25.64 -15.34
N ARG A 15 1.84 -24.94 -14.21
CA ARG A 15 2.56 -25.18 -12.97
C ARG A 15 1.67 -25.91 -11.97
N ASP A 16 2.22 -26.91 -11.30
CA ASP A 16 1.54 -27.58 -10.20
C ASP A 16 1.14 -26.57 -9.12
N GLY A 17 -0.10 -26.67 -8.65
CA GLY A 17 -0.66 -25.78 -7.63
C GLY A 17 -1.05 -24.38 -8.11
N ALA A 18 -0.90 -24.06 -9.41
CA ALA A 18 -1.42 -22.82 -9.98
C ALA A 18 -2.88 -22.97 -10.41
N ASN A 19 -3.74 -22.05 -9.95
CA ASN A 19 -5.16 -22.02 -10.29
C ASN A 19 -5.43 -21.11 -11.50
N TYR A 20 -5.19 -21.63 -12.71
CA TYR A 20 -5.42 -20.86 -13.93
C TYR A 20 -6.91 -20.65 -14.20
N TYR A 21 -7.26 -19.48 -14.74
CA TYR A 21 -8.65 -19.11 -15.02
C TYR A 21 -9.34 -20.07 -16.00
N CYS A 22 -8.59 -20.56 -17.00
CA CYS A 22 -9.09 -21.54 -17.97
C CYS A 22 -7.95 -22.42 -18.52
N ASP A 23 -8.31 -23.39 -19.38
CA ASP A 23 -7.33 -24.19 -20.12
C ASP A 23 -6.72 -23.37 -21.26
N TYR A 24 -5.60 -22.69 -20.99
CA TYR A 24 -4.88 -21.92 -22.02
C TYR A 24 -4.29 -22.79 -23.13
N GLY A 25 -4.09 -24.09 -22.89
CA GLY A 25 -3.72 -25.05 -23.93
C GLY A 25 -4.84 -25.20 -24.95
N LYS A 26 -6.08 -25.27 -24.48
CA LYS A 26 -7.27 -25.24 -25.34
C LYS A 26 -7.40 -23.90 -26.06
N VAL A 27 -7.29 -22.78 -25.36
CA VAL A 27 -7.34 -21.43 -25.98
C VAL A 27 -6.34 -21.32 -27.13
N TYR A 28 -5.10 -21.77 -26.91
CA TYR A 28 -4.06 -21.77 -27.94
C TYR A 28 -4.39 -22.68 -29.12
N ARG A 29 -4.87 -23.91 -28.86
CA ARG A 29 -5.29 -24.83 -29.93
C ARG A 29 -6.46 -24.27 -30.74
N ASP A 30 -7.45 -23.68 -30.08
CA ASP A 30 -8.62 -23.06 -30.71
C ASP A 30 -8.17 -21.90 -31.62
N ALA A 31 -7.26 -21.05 -31.13
CA ALA A 31 -6.64 -19.98 -31.93
C ALA A 31 -5.85 -20.51 -33.14
N CYS A 32 -5.08 -21.60 -32.99
CA CYS A 32 -4.29 -22.18 -34.09
C CYS A 32 -5.13 -22.97 -35.11
N SER A 33 -6.27 -23.52 -34.70
CA SER A 33 -7.09 -24.42 -35.51
C SER A 33 -7.93 -23.73 -36.59
N GLY A 34 -8.02 -22.39 -36.56
CA GLY A 34 -8.90 -21.62 -37.45
C GLY A 34 -10.40 -21.82 -37.18
N MET A 35 -10.78 -22.49 -36.07
CA MET A 35 -12.18 -22.62 -35.63
C MET A 35 -12.73 -21.34 -34.99
N ALA A 36 -11.84 -20.47 -34.48
CA ALA A 36 -12.19 -19.06 -34.23
C ALA A 36 -12.03 -18.29 -35.54
N ALA A 37 -13.08 -17.61 -36.00
CA ALA A 37 -13.04 -16.78 -37.20
C ALA A 37 -11.97 -15.66 -37.15
N ASP A 38 -11.43 -15.38 -35.94
CA ASP A 38 -10.31 -14.48 -35.71
C ASP A 38 -9.57 -14.86 -34.41
N ALA A 39 -8.34 -15.38 -34.52
CA ALA A 39 -7.48 -15.67 -33.36
C ALA A 39 -7.17 -14.41 -32.54
N LEU A 40 -7.12 -13.23 -33.19
CA LEU A 40 -6.95 -11.96 -32.49
C LEU A 40 -8.16 -11.62 -31.64
N GLY A 41 -9.38 -11.88 -32.13
CA GLY A 41 -10.61 -11.73 -31.36
C GLY A 41 -10.60 -12.54 -30.07
N LEU A 42 -10.18 -13.81 -30.14
CA LEU A 42 -10.06 -14.67 -28.95
C LEU A 42 -9.02 -14.14 -27.96
N TYR A 43 -7.84 -13.74 -28.43
CA TYR A 43 -6.82 -13.18 -27.53
C TYR A 43 -7.26 -11.84 -26.95
N ARG A 44 -7.93 -11.00 -27.73
CA ARG A 44 -8.51 -9.74 -27.25
C ARG A 44 -9.51 -10.00 -26.13
N GLU A 45 -10.39 -11.00 -26.27
CA GLU A 45 -11.34 -11.38 -25.22
C GLU A 45 -10.61 -11.83 -23.93
N MET A 46 -9.57 -12.65 -24.06
CA MET A 46 -8.75 -13.07 -22.92
C MET A 46 -8.02 -11.89 -22.26
N LEU A 47 -7.47 -10.97 -23.05
CA LEU A 47 -6.79 -9.76 -22.55
C LEU A 47 -7.74 -8.83 -21.79
N LEU A 48 -9.04 -8.85 -22.07
CA LEU A 48 -10.05 -8.03 -21.39
C LEU A 48 -10.61 -8.67 -20.13
N ASN A 49 -10.62 -10.01 -20.04
CA ASN A 49 -11.34 -10.75 -19.01
C ASN A 49 -10.45 -11.57 -18.07
N ASP A 50 -9.16 -11.71 -18.35
CA ASP A 50 -8.21 -12.48 -17.55
C ASP A 50 -6.94 -11.69 -17.26
N LEU A 51 -6.81 -11.19 -16.02
CA LEU A 51 -5.69 -10.38 -15.55
C LEU A 51 -4.37 -11.15 -15.61
N TRP A 52 -4.38 -12.45 -15.32
CA TRP A 52 -3.16 -13.24 -15.40
C TRP A 52 -2.75 -13.42 -16.86
N PHE A 53 -3.70 -13.69 -17.76
CA PHE A 53 -3.43 -13.78 -19.21
C PHE A 53 -2.89 -12.46 -19.75
N PHE A 54 -3.48 -11.33 -19.34
CA PHE A 54 -3.01 -10.00 -19.68
C PHE A 54 -1.59 -9.75 -19.19
N LEU A 55 -1.29 -10.09 -17.93
CA LEU A 55 0.05 -9.96 -17.37
C LEU A 55 1.08 -10.86 -18.07
N HIS A 56 0.80 -12.16 -18.18
CA HIS A 56 1.76 -13.15 -18.66
C HIS A 56 1.97 -13.08 -20.17
N PHE A 57 0.89 -13.16 -20.96
CA PHE A 57 0.96 -13.15 -22.41
C PHE A 57 0.84 -11.75 -22.99
N GLY A 58 -0.10 -10.94 -22.49
CA GLY A 58 -0.31 -9.57 -22.97
C GLY A 58 0.93 -8.69 -22.78
N LEU A 59 1.47 -8.62 -21.56
CA LEU A 59 2.63 -7.80 -21.20
C LEU A 59 3.97 -8.53 -21.32
N GLY A 60 3.98 -9.79 -21.74
CA GLY A 60 5.21 -10.55 -21.93
C GLY A 60 5.90 -11.01 -20.63
N CYS A 61 5.19 -11.01 -19.49
CA CYS A 61 5.80 -11.29 -18.19
C CYS A 61 5.91 -12.79 -17.90
N GLY A 62 6.95 -13.43 -18.43
CA GLY A 62 7.23 -14.84 -18.21
C GLY A 62 7.32 -15.26 -16.73
N TRP A 63 7.80 -14.36 -15.86
CA TRP A 63 7.90 -14.59 -14.40
C TRP A 63 6.54 -14.69 -13.70
N ALA A 64 5.46 -14.19 -14.31
CA ALA A 64 4.11 -14.26 -13.74
C ALA A 64 3.55 -15.69 -13.69
N ASN A 65 4.19 -16.65 -14.38
CA ASN A 65 3.83 -18.07 -14.28
C ASN A 65 4.36 -18.72 -12.99
N HIS A 66 3.95 -18.15 -11.87
CA HIS A 66 4.22 -18.62 -10.52
C HIS A 66 2.87 -18.78 -9.80
N PRO A 67 2.62 -19.90 -9.07
CA PRO A 67 1.34 -20.16 -8.42
C PRO A 67 0.80 -19.00 -7.58
N PHE A 68 1.66 -18.36 -6.78
CA PHE A 68 1.31 -17.14 -6.04
C PHE A 68 0.74 -16.02 -6.93
N ILE A 69 1.39 -15.69 -8.05
CA ILE A 69 0.94 -14.60 -8.93
C ILE A 69 -0.36 -14.96 -9.63
N VAL A 70 -0.50 -16.22 -10.08
CA VAL A 70 -1.73 -16.75 -10.68
C VAL A 70 -2.91 -16.58 -9.72
N GLU A 71 -2.75 -17.04 -8.48
CA GLU A 71 -3.78 -16.95 -7.45
C GLU A 71 -4.12 -15.49 -7.10
N ARG A 72 -3.11 -14.62 -6.98
CA ARG A 72 -3.34 -13.19 -6.70
C ARG A 72 -4.05 -12.48 -7.85
N CYS A 73 -3.72 -12.78 -9.10
CA CYS A 73 -4.43 -12.24 -10.24
C CYS A 73 -5.91 -12.66 -10.23
N PHE A 74 -6.20 -13.92 -9.93
CA PHE A 74 -7.57 -14.42 -9.79
C PHE A 74 -8.33 -13.66 -8.69
N GLU A 75 -7.73 -13.51 -7.51
CA GLU A 75 -8.33 -12.82 -6.37
C GLU A 75 -8.58 -11.32 -6.62
N VAL A 76 -7.67 -10.66 -7.33
CA VAL A 76 -7.84 -9.25 -7.74
C VAL A 76 -8.99 -9.11 -8.73
N GLN A 77 -9.07 -10.01 -9.70
CA GLN A 77 -10.08 -9.98 -10.76
C GLN A 77 -11.50 -10.21 -10.24
N PHE A 78 -11.68 -11.13 -9.30
CA PHE A 78 -13.00 -11.54 -8.81
C PHE A 78 -13.40 -10.91 -7.47
N GLY A 79 -12.47 -10.27 -6.76
CA GLY A 79 -12.78 -9.58 -5.52
C GLY A 79 -13.24 -8.13 -5.71
N PRO A 80 -13.28 -7.33 -4.64
CA PRO A 80 -13.75 -5.95 -4.70
C PRO A 80 -12.91 -5.10 -5.67
N ARG A 81 -13.61 -4.32 -6.52
CA ARG A 81 -12.98 -3.42 -7.51
C ARG A 81 -12.54 -2.08 -6.93
N THR A 82 -13.09 -1.68 -5.79
CA THR A 82 -12.81 -0.41 -5.13
C THR A 82 -12.64 -0.60 -3.63
N ASN A 83 -12.08 0.41 -2.97
CA ASN A 83 -11.80 0.44 -1.54
C ASN A 83 -11.00 -0.80 -1.09
N THR A 84 -9.90 -1.08 -1.79
CA THR A 84 -9.00 -2.19 -1.46
C THR A 84 -7.67 -1.67 -0.94
N LEU A 85 -7.12 -2.38 0.05
CA LEU A 85 -5.77 -2.18 0.57
C LEU A 85 -4.96 -3.46 0.38
N ASP A 86 -4.09 -3.47 -0.63
CA ASP A 86 -3.26 -4.61 -1.02
C ASP A 86 -1.85 -4.49 -0.41
N LEU A 87 -1.64 -5.18 0.70
CA LEU A 87 -0.37 -5.27 1.40
C LEU A 87 0.34 -6.54 0.96
N TRP A 88 1.28 -6.41 0.03
CA TRP A 88 2.05 -7.54 -0.48
C TRP A 88 3.52 -7.30 -0.17
N ALA A 89 4.19 -8.34 0.34
CA ALA A 89 5.60 -8.28 0.70
C ALA A 89 6.48 -7.68 -0.42
N ARG A 90 7.59 -7.03 -0.05
CA ARG A 90 8.55 -6.53 -1.06
C ARG A 90 9.02 -7.69 -1.95
N GLU A 91 9.33 -7.37 -3.20
CA GLU A 91 9.72 -8.35 -4.24
C GLU A 91 8.60 -9.31 -4.69
N HIS A 92 7.33 -9.07 -4.35
CA HIS A 92 6.18 -9.89 -4.79
C HIS A 92 5.39 -9.30 -5.98
N GLY A 93 5.99 -8.38 -6.75
CA GLY A 93 5.42 -7.89 -8.00
C GLY A 93 4.21 -6.95 -7.90
N LYS A 94 3.75 -6.56 -6.69
CA LYS A 94 2.51 -5.79 -6.49
C LYS A 94 2.31 -4.58 -7.39
N THR A 95 3.32 -3.70 -7.54
CA THR A 95 3.24 -2.51 -8.41
C THR A 95 3.01 -2.91 -9.86
N PHE A 96 3.67 -3.97 -10.32
CA PHE A 96 3.52 -4.41 -11.71
C PHE A 96 2.16 -5.09 -11.95
N VAL A 97 1.68 -5.90 -10.99
CA VAL A 97 0.39 -6.59 -11.12
C VAL A 97 -0.79 -5.63 -10.95
N LEU A 98 -0.81 -4.87 -9.85
CA LEU A 98 -1.95 -4.05 -9.43
C LEU A 98 -1.92 -2.65 -10.04
N THR A 99 -0.78 -1.96 -9.96
CA THR A 99 -0.70 -0.58 -10.47
C THR A 99 -0.56 -0.58 -11.99
N ILE A 100 0.27 -1.45 -12.57
CA ILE A 100 0.51 -1.45 -14.01
C ILE A 100 -0.52 -2.32 -14.73
N ALA A 101 -0.44 -3.65 -14.59
CA ALA A 101 -1.22 -4.57 -15.41
C ALA A 101 -2.73 -4.39 -15.23
N GLU A 102 -3.22 -4.34 -14.00
CA GLU A 102 -4.66 -4.17 -13.74
C GLU A 102 -5.17 -2.79 -14.18
N SER A 103 -4.43 -1.69 -13.97
CA SER A 103 -4.86 -0.37 -14.48
C SER A 103 -4.95 -0.31 -16.01
N LEU A 104 -4.00 -0.94 -16.71
CA LEU A 104 -4.00 -1.00 -18.17
C LEU A 104 -5.17 -1.85 -18.66
N GLN A 105 -5.37 -3.04 -18.09
CA GLN A 105 -6.47 -3.94 -18.45
C GLN A 105 -7.84 -3.29 -18.15
N GLU A 106 -8.00 -2.69 -16.97
CA GLU A 106 -9.24 -2.03 -16.57
C GLU A 106 -9.60 -0.90 -17.55
N THR A 107 -8.60 -0.13 -17.97
CA THR A 107 -8.78 0.93 -18.97
C THR A 107 -9.22 0.35 -20.31
N LEU A 108 -8.55 -0.69 -20.80
CA LEU A 108 -8.94 -1.36 -22.05
C LEU A 108 -10.36 -1.92 -21.93
N ARG A 109 -10.72 -2.51 -20.79
CA ARG A 109 -12.05 -3.04 -20.53
C ARG A 109 -13.11 -1.96 -20.50
N ALA A 110 -12.86 -0.85 -19.80
CA ALA A 110 -13.77 0.29 -19.75
C ALA A 110 -14.02 0.87 -21.16
N TYR A 111 -12.97 1.02 -21.98
CA TYR A 111 -13.10 1.57 -23.32
C TYR A 111 -13.85 0.62 -24.25
N VAL A 112 -13.56 -0.68 -24.18
CA VAL A 112 -14.07 -1.66 -25.16
C VAL A 112 -15.42 -2.25 -24.77
N LEU A 113 -15.61 -2.62 -23.51
CA LEU A 113 -16.83 -3.27 -23.04
C LEU A 113 -17.85 -2.27 -22.50
N ASP A 114 -17.40 -1.29 -21.72
CA ASP A 114 -18.30 -0.34 -21.06
C ASP A 114 -18.54 0.92 -21.92
N LEU A 115 -17.81 1.09 -23.01
CA LEU A 115 -17.78 2.31 -23.84
C LEU A 115 -17.57 3.59 -23.00
N ARG A 116 -16.76 3.47 -21.94
CA ARG A 116 -16.49 4.53 -20.97
C ARG A 116 -15.02 4.94 -21.06
N ASP A 117 -14.79 6.23 -21.30
CA ASP A 117 -13.46 6.82 -21.16
C ASP A 117 -13.09 6.90 -19.68
N GLU A 118 -12.04 6.18 -19.31
CA GLU A 118 -11.50 6.12 -17.95
C GLU A 118 -10.39 7.17 -17.73
N THR A 119 -10.32 7.71 -16.51
CA THR A 119 -9.26 8.63 -16.05
C THR A 119 -8.65 8.08 -14.78
N THR A 120 -7.41 7.59 -14.87
CA THR A 120 -6.68 6.98 -13.76
C THR A 120 -5.59 7.92 -13.23
N ALA A 121 -5.68 8.30 -11.96
CA ALA A 121 -4.59 8.96 -11.25
C ALA A 121 -3.74 7.96 -10.46
N ILE A 122 -2.43 8.04 -10.63
CA ILE A 122 -1.43 7.26 -9.91
C ILE A 122 -0.78 8.19 -8.88
N PHE A 123 -1.08 7.95 -7.62
CA PHE A 123 -0.52 8.67 -6.49
C PHE A 123 0.60 7.85 -5.84
N CYS A 124 1.75 8.49 -5.64
CA CYS A 124 2.79 7.99 -4.74
C CYS A 124 3.08 9.05 -3.66
N TYR A 125 3.95 8.74 -2.69
CA TYR A 125 4.33 9.75 -1.68
C TYR A 125 4.92 11.02 -2.34
N ASN A 126 5.59 10.87 -3.48
CA ASN A 126 6.17 11.94 -4.29
C ASN A 126 5.91 11.71 -5.78
N LEU A 127 6.05 12.77 -6.58
CA LEU A 127 5.79 12.77 -8.02
C LEU A 127 6.79 11.90 -8.78
N LYS A 128 8.06 11.91 -8.36
CA LYS A 128 9.11 11.16 -9.04
C LYS A 128 8.85 9.65 -9.06
N LEU A 129 8.22 9.09 -8.02
CA LEU A 129 7.87 7.67 -7.99
C LEU A 129 6.68 7.37 -8.91
N SER A 130 5.62 8.17 -8.88
CA SER A 130 4.46 7.94 -9.75
C SER A 130 4.82 8.12 -11.23
N GLN A 131 5.69 9.09 -11.57
CA GLN A 131 6.20 9.26 -12.93
C GLN A 131 6.99 8.05 -13.44
N LYS A 132 7.77 7.37 -12.58
CA LYS A 132 8.46 6.13 -12.97
C LYS A 132 7.48 5.01 -13.33
N ILE A 133 6.38 4.90 -12.59
CA ILE A 133 5.31 3.93 -12.89
C ILE A 133 4.65 4.30 -14.22
N LEU A 134 4.28 5.58 -14.39
CA LEU A 134 3.66 6.07 -15.62
C LEU A 134 4.58 5.90 -16.85
N ASN A 135 5.88 6.12 -16.72
CA ASN A 135 6.86 5.86 -17.78
C ASN A 135 6.93 4.38 -18.15
N THR A 136 6.73 3.48 -17.18
CA THR A 136 6.67 2.03 -17.47
C THR A 136 5.43 1.70 -18.30
N MET A 137 4.26 2.25 -17.94
CA MET A 137 3.03 2.12 -18.74
C MET A 137 3.19 2.73 -20.13
N LYS A 138 3.80 3.91 -20.22
CA LYS A 138 4.11 4.60 -21.48
C LYS A 138 4.90 3.70 -22.43
N ARG A 139 6.00 3.11 -21.95
CA ARG A 139 6.83 2.19 -22.74
C ARG A 139 6.08 0.93 -23.17
N ILE A 140 5.24 0.38 -22.29
CA ILE A 140 4.39 -0.77 -22.65
C ILE A 140 3.52 -0.43 -23.87
N PHE A 141 2.85 0.73 -23.88
CA PHE A 141 2.04 1.13 -25.04
C PHE A 141 2.87 1.51 -26.27
N GLU A 142 4.10 1.98 -26.10
CA GLU A 142 5.01 2.29 -27.20
C GLU A 142 5.59 1.05 -27.89
N ASP A 143 5.92 0.02 -27.13
CA ASP A 143 6.75 -1.10 -27.62
C ASP A 143 5.94 -2.39 -27.84
N ASN A 144 4.77 -2.54 -27.21
CA ASN A 144 4.01 -3.79 -27.23
C ASN A 144 3.10 -3.89 -28.47
N GLU A 145 3.68 -4.38 -29.57
CA GLU A 145 2.97 -4.59 -30.84
C GLU A 145 1.78 -5.55 -30.72
N PHE A 146 1.84 -6.55 -29.84
CA PHE A 146 0.74 -7.48 -29.63
C PHE A 146 -0.51 -6.78 -29.07
N LEU A 147 -0.34 -5.89 -28.08
CA LEU A 147 -1.44 -5.08 -27.58
C LEU A 147 -1.96 -4.12 -28.65
N LYS A 148 -1.10 -3.46 -29.43
CA LYS A 148 -1.54 -2.54 -30.50
C LYS A 148 -2.38 -3.25 -31.57
N VAL A 149 -1.98 -4.46 -31.97
CA VAL A 149 -2.73 -5.28 -32.92
C VAL A 149 -4.04 -5.79 -32.32
N CYS A 150 -4.05 -6.13 -31.03
CA CYS A 150 -5.27 -6.55 -30.34
C CYS A 150 -6.23 -5.38 -30.08
N PHE A 151 -5.74 -4.14 -29.96
CA PHE A 151 -6.52 -2.94 -29.58
C PHE A 151 -6.28 -1.72 -30.50
N PRO A 152 -6.44 -1.82 -31.83
CA PRO A 152 -6.16 -0.72 -32.76
C PRO A 152 -7.15 0.44 -32.64
N ASP A 153 -8.32 0.20 -32.08
CA ASP A 153 -9.39 1.15 -31.77
C ASP A 153 -9.09 1.98 -30.51
N VAL A 154 -8.29 1.46 -29.58
CA VAL A 154 -7.97 2.14 -28.31
C VAL A 154 -6.53 2.67 -28.28
N LEU A 155 -5.60 1.95 -28.89
CA LEU A 155 -4.17 2.25 -28.86
C LEU A 155 -3.70 2.90 -30.16
N TYR A 156 -2.79 3.87 -30.03
CA TYR A 156 -2.11 4.49 -31.17
C TYR A 156 -0.97 3.60 -31.68
N THR A 157 -0.69 3.68 -32.98
CA THR A 157 0.47 2.97 -33.54
C THR A 157 1.75 3.70 -33.14
N GLN A 158 1.74 5.04 -33.27
CA GLN A 158 2.80 5.96 -32.85
C GLN A 158 2.25 6.99 -31.86
N PRO A 159 2.03 6.62 -30.58
CA PRO A 159 1.37 7.52 -29.61
C PRO A 159 2.13 8.83 -29.39
N GLN A 160 3.45 8.85 -29.60
CA GLN A 160 4.30 10.05 -29.49
C GLN A 160 3.90 11.19 -30.43
N THR A 161 3.33 10.87 -31.59
CA THR A 161 2.96 11.83 -32.63
C THR A 161 1.45 11.90 -32.83
N GLU A 162 0.73 10.80 -32.57
CA GLU A 162 -0.70 10.68 -32.78
C GLU A 162 -1.53 11.12 -31.55
N SER A 163 -1.01 10.95 -30.33
CA SER A 163 -1.78 11.26 -29.11
C SER A 163 -1.81 12.76 -28.81
N PRO A 164 -2.96 13.33 -28.38
CA PRO A 164 -3.03 14.71 -27.90
C PRO A 164 -2.14 15.00 -26.69
N SER A 165 -1.86 13.99 -25.86
CA SER A 165 -0.96 14.10 -24.71
C SER A 165 -0.25 12.78 -24.45
N TRP A 166 1.09 12.83 -24.43
CA TRP A 166 1.93 11.65 -24.24
C TRP A 166 3.20 11.94 -23.44
N SER A 167 3.05 12.51 -22.24
CA SER A 167 4.18 12.82 -21.36
C SER A 167 3.93 12.44 -19.90
N GLU A 168 5.01 12.26 -19.14
CA GLU A 168 4.93 11.96 -17.70
C GLU A 168 4.42 13.14 -16.86
N ASP A 169 4.51 14.36 -17.40
CA ASP A 169 4.07 15.59 -16.71
C ASP A 169 2.61 15.93 -16.98
N LYS A 170 2.12 15.69 -18.22
CA LYS A 170 0.73 16.00 -18.62
C LYS A 170 -0.18 14.77 -18.62
N GLY A 171 0.40 13.57 -18.54
CA GLY A 171 -0.33 12.32 -18.62
C GLY A 171 -0.38 11.73 -20.03
N LEU A 172 -0.81 10.47 -20.08
CA LEU A 172 -0.96 9.67 -21.30
C LEU A 172 -2.43 9.64 -21.70
N MET A 173 -2.73 10.02 -22.94
CA MET A 173 -4.09 9.97 -23.49
C MET A 173 -4.17 8.86 -24.53
N LEU A 174 -5.09 7.91 -24.34
CA LEU A 174 -5.44 6.88 -25.33
C LEU A 174 -6.51 7.40 -26.31
N LYS A 175 -6.87 6.61 -27.33
CA LYS A 175 -7.97 6.94 -28.25
C LYS A 175 -9.29 6.87 -27.48
N ARG A 176 -9.90 8.02 -27.26
CA ARG A 176 -11.13 8.18 -26.48
C ARG A 176 -12.36 8.24 -27.35
N HIS A 177 -13.49 7.90 -26.76
CA HIS A 177 -14.81 8.01 -27.38
C HIS A 177 -15.32 9.45 -27.30
N SER A 178 -14.97 10.15 -26.22
CA SER A 178 -15.39 11.52 -25.90
C SER A 178 -14.19 12.44 -25.71
N SER A 179 -14.34 13.68 -26.16
CA SER A 179 -13.40 14.78 -25.93
C SER A 179 -13.76 15.64 -24.70
N ALA A 180 -14.78 15.26 -23.93
CA ALA A 180 -15.28 16.07 -22.81
C ALA A 180 -14.39 16.02 -21.56
N LEU A 181 -13.65 14.92 -21.36
CA LEU A 181 -12.77 14.74 -20.21
C LEU A 181 -11.47 15.54 -20.39
N LYS A 182 -11.11 16.33 -19.38
CA LYS A 182 -9.94 17.22 -19.41
C LYS A 182 -8.68 16.50 -18.93
N GLU A 183 -8.85 15.58 -18.00
CA GLU A 183 -7.82 14.72 -17.42
C GLU A 183 -7.33 13.72 -18.47
N ALA A 184 -6.05 13.35 -18.45
CA ALA A 184 -5.52 12.31 -19.31
C ALA A 184 -6.00 10.90 -18.88
N THR A 185 -5.79 9.88 -19.71
CA THR A 185 -6.19 8.50 -19.37
C THR A 185 -5.40 8.01 -18.16
N PHE A 186 -4.10 8.36 -18.11
CA PHE A 186 -3.25 8.11 -16.95
C PHE A 186 -2.48 9.37 -16.57
N GLU A 187 -2.52 9.73 -15.30
CA GLU A 187 -1.75 10.85 -14.75
C GLU A 187 -0.94 10.43 -13.52
N ALA A 188 0.24 11.03 -13.34
CA ALA A 188 1.11 10.79 -12.20
C ALA A 188 1.06 11.98 -11.24
N HIS A 189 0.81 11.70 -9.97
CA HIS A 189 0.68 12.71 -8.92
C HIS A 189 1.48 12.33 -7.68
N GLY A 190 1.89 13.32 -6.90
CA GLY A 190 2.66 13.13 -5.67
C GLY A 190 1.92 13.69 -4.47
N LEU A 191 1.69 12.89 -3.43
CA LEU A 191 0.91 13.31 -2.27
C LEU A 191 1.53 14.51 -1.54
N ILE A 192 2.84 14.73 -1.56
CA ILE A 192 3.48 15.83 -0.81
C ILE A 192 3.61 17.12 -1.64
N GLU A 193 4.23 17.05 -2.82
CA GLU A 193 4.64 18.23 -3.58
C GLU A 193 3.78 18.54 -4.82
N SER A 194 2.94 17.60 -5.26
CA SER A 194 2.21 17.69 -6.54
C SER A 194 0.83 17.03 -6.45
N LEU A 195 0.08 17.38 -5.40
CA LEU A 195 -1.32 16.99 -5.31
C LEU A 195 -2.13 17.98 -6.17
N PRO A 196 -2.88 17.51 -7.18
CA PRO A 196 -3.61 18.40 -8.06
C PRO A 196 -4.85 18.98 -7.34
N THR A 197 -5.38 20.08 -7.88
CA THR A 197 -6.58 20.75 -7.37
C THR A 197 -7.63 20.82 -8.45
N GLY A 198 -8.76 20.13 -8.27
CA GLY A 198 -9.92 20.21 -9.17
C GLY A 198 -10.16 19.08 -10.18
N PRO A 199 -9.20 18.20 -10.54
CA PRO A 199 -9.51 17.03 -11.36
C PRO A 199 -10.53 16.09 -10.71
N HIS A 200 -11.23 15.33 -11.57
CA HIS A 200 -12.18 14.31 -11.17
C HIS A 200 -11.87 12.97 -11.86
N PHE A 201 -11.08 12.14 -11.19
CA PHE A 201 -10.63 10.85 -11.70
C PHE A 201 -11.68 9.75 -11.49
N GLY A 202 -11.93 8.96 -12.54
CA GLY A 202 -12.72 7.73 -12.48
C GLY A 202 -12.07 6.65 -11.61
N ARG A 203 -10.73 6.64 -11.59
CA ARG A 203 -9.94 5.68 -10.81
C ARG A 203 -8.73 6.32 -10.13
N ARG A 204 -8.49 5.95 -8.88
CA ARG A 204 -7.33 6.40 -8.09
C ARG A 204 -6.53 5.21 -7.60
N VAL A 205 -5.24 5.19 -7.87
CA VAL A 205 -4.32 4.15 -7.40
C VAL A 205 -3.25 4.79 -6.55
N TYR A 206 -3.10 4.31 -5.33
CA TYR A 206 -2.09 4.76 -4.39
C TYR A 206 -1.03 3.68 -4.23
N ASP A 207 0.18 3.94 -4.70
CA ASP A 207 1.30 3.00 -4.64
C ASP A 207 2.49 3.63 -3.90
N ASP A 208 3.11 2.88 -2.99
CA ASP A 208 4.26 3.33 -2.20
C ASP A 208 4.03 4.74 -1.55
N VAL A 209 2.85 4.92 -0.94
CA VAL A 209 2.51 6.11 -0.13
C VAL A 209 3.36 6.22 1.13
N GLU A 210 3.96 5.11 1.55
CA GLU A 210 4.88 5.03 2.68
C GLU A 210 6.27 4.61 2.20
N THR A 211 7.29 5.34 2.65
CA THR A 211 8.72 5.06 2.36
C THR A 211 9.56 5.27 3.62
N GLU A 212 10.82 4.86 3.60
CA GLU A 212 11.76 5.07 4.72
C GLU A 212 11.86 6.56 5.11
N LYS A 213 11.86 7.47 4.13
CA LYS A 213 11.89 8.92 4.39
C LYS A 213 10.64 9.39 5.13
N VAL A 214 9.48 8.86 4.77
CA VAL A 214 8.20 9.16 5.45
C VAL A 214 8.19 8.51 6.84
N ALA A 215 8.74 7.30 6.97
CA ALA A 215 8.88 6.60 8.24
C ALA A 215 9.87 7.29 9.20
N ALA A 216 10.87 7.99 8.71
CA ALA A 216 11.82 8.71 9.53
C ALA A 216 11.30 10.08 10.02
N SER A 217 10.14 10.55 9.55
CA SER A 217 9.61 11.89 9.87
C SER A 217 8.13 11.87 10.20
N SER A 218 7.78 12.20 11.45
CA SER A 218 6.38 12.36 11.89
C SER A 218 5.65 13.42 11.07
N ASP A 219 6.30 14.57 10.83
CA ASP A 219 5.78 15.67 10.01
C ASP A 219 5.44 15.22 8.57
N LEU A 220 6.31 14.43 7.93
CA LEU A 220 6.03 13.89 6.59
C LEU A 220 4.94 12.83 6.62
N SER A 221 4.98 11.92 7.60
CA SER A 221 3.94 10.90 7.80
C SER A 221 2.56 11.54 7.94
N GLN A 222 2.43 12.59 8.75
CA GLN A 222 1.18 13.31 8.92
C GLN A 222 0.73 14.02 7.65
N LYS A 223 1.64 14.65 6.91
CA LYS A 223 1.30 15.27 5.61
C LYS A 223 0.80 14.26 4.58
N VAL A 224 1.39 13.06 4.52
CA VAL A 224 0.89 11.99 3.64
C VAL A 224 -0.53 11.61 4.02
N LYS A 225 -0.81 11.43 5.32
CA LYS A 225 -2.17 11.10 5.81
C LYS A 225 -3.18 12.19 5.45
N ASP A 226 -2.85 13.44 5.75
CA ASP A 226 -3.72 14.60 5.46
C ASP A 226 -3.98 14.75 3.96
N ASN A 227 -2.95 14.57 3.12
CA ASN A 227 -3.08 14.71 1.68
C ASN A 227 -3.73 13.51 1.01
N PHE A 228 -3.61 12.31 1.60
CA PHE A 228 -4.41 11.15 1.22
C PHE A 228 -5.90 11.45 1.44
N ASP A 229 -6.28 11.93 2.63
CA ASP A 229 -7.67 12.32 2.91
C ASP A 229 -8.16 13.43 1.98
N LEU A 230 -7.30 14.40 1.66
CA LEU A 230 -7.65 15.47 0.71
C LEU A 230 -7.88 14.92 -0.70
N SER A 231 -7.05 13.95 -1.12
CA SER A 231 -7.13 13.33 -2.46
C SER A 231 -8.42 12.54 -2.67
N GLU A 232 -9.15 12.18 -1.61
CA GLU A 232 -10.48 11.59 -1.71
C GLU A 232 -11.49 12.49 -2.43
N ASN A 233 -11.24 13.81 -2.50
CA ASN A 233 -12.09 14.76 -3.24
C ASN A 233 -11.72 14.87 -4.73
N LEU A 234 -10.67 14.18 -5.19
CA LEU A 234 -10.25 14.16 -6.59
C LEU A 234 -10.91 13.02 -7.38
N GLY A 235 -11.79 12.25 -6.76
CA GLY A 235 -12.54 11.17 -7.42
C GLY A 235 -13.90 11.65 -7.92
N VAL A 236 -14.56 10.78 -8.69
CA VAL A 236 -15.98 10.90 -9.03
C VAL A 236 -16.84 10.00 -8.14
N ASP A 237 -18.12 10.33 -8.01
CA ASP A 237 -19.09 9.39 -7.43
C ASP A 237 -19.18 8.11 -8.28
N GLY A 238 -19.23 6.96 -7.61
CA GLY A 238 -19.10 5.64 -8.25
C GLY A 238 -17.71 5.31 -8.79
N GLY A 239 -16.71 6.17 -8.59
CA GLY A 239 -15.32 5.93 -8.96
C GLY A 239 -14.66 4.83 -8.13
N THR A 240 -13.50 4.37 -8.59
CA THR A 240 -12.76 3.28 -7.94
C THR A 240 -11.48 3.77 -7.27
N GLN A 241 -11.10 3.12 -6.16
CA GLN A 241 -9.81 3.35 -5.52
C GLN A 241 -9.13 2.08 -5.04
N ARG A 242 -7.80 2.05 -5.15
CA ARG A 242 -6.95 0.97 -4.66
C ARG A 242 -5.71 1.56 -4.00
N VAL A 243 -5.36 1.04 -2.83
CA VAL A 243 -4.14 1.37 -2.11
C VAL A 243 -3.27 0.13 -2.05
N LEU A 244 -1.98 0.25 -2.30
CA LEU A 244 -1.03 -0.84 -2.16
C LEU A 244 0.29 -0.38 -1.56
N GLY A 245 0.98 -1.30 -0.91
CA GLY A 245 2.26 -0.98 -0.28
C GLY A 245 2.78 -2.04 0.68
N THR A 246 3.72 -1.60 1.51
CA THR A 246 4.35 -2.37 2.59
C THR A 246 4.58 -1.43 3.76
N TYR A 247 4.31 -1.88 4.98
CA TYR A 247 4.54 -1.08 6.17
C TYR A 247 6.00 -0.71 6.36
N TYR A 248 6.29 0.52 6.77
CA TYR A 248 7.62 0.88 7.28
C TYR A 248 7.61 1.11 8.78
N ARG A 249 6.43 1.39 9.36
CA ARG A 249 6.26 1.64 10.80
C ARG A 249 4.84 1.31 11.25
N HIS A 250 4.68 1.10 12.55
CA HIS A 250 3.41 0.76 13.19
C HIS A 250 2.38 1.90 13.23
N ASP A 251 2.81 3.14 13.05
CA ASP A 251 1.95 4.34 13.02
C ASP A 251 2.01 5.05 11.65
N GLY A 252 2.47 4.34 10.61
CA GLY A 252 2.66 4.87 9.26
C GLY A 252 1.36 5.18 8.52
N PRO A 253 1.43 5.83 7.34
CA PRO A 253 0.27 6.09 6.49
C PRO A 253 -0.54 4.84 6.11
N LEU A 254 0.10 3.70 5.84
CA LEU A 254 -0.66 2.48 5.48
C LEU A 254 -1.44 1.90 6.65
N MET A 255 -0.91 2.02 7.88
CA MET A 255 -1.65 1.65 9.09
C MET A 255 -2.86 2.58 9.29
N TYR A 256 -2.65 3.89 9.11
CA TYR A 256 -3.73 4.87 9.15
C TYR A 256 -4.85 4.55 8.16
N ILE A 257 -4.50 4.24 6.90
CA ILE A 257 -5.47 3.92 5.83
C ILE A 257 -6.23 2.63 6.17
N ARG A 258 -5.53 1.59 6.63
CA ARG A 258 -6.15 0.32 7.05
C ARG A 258 -7.18 0.53 8.15
N ASP A 259 -6.85 1.37 9.12
CA ASP A 259 -7.67 1.59 10.32
C ASP A 259 -8.82 2.60 10.07
N LYS A 260 -8.99 3.13 8.84
CA LYS A 260 -10.12 4.00 8.52
C LYS A 260 -11.43 3.21 8.52
N THR A 261 -12.42 3.75 9.21
CA THR A 261 -13.78 3.20 9.30
C THR A 261 -14.81 4.18 8.73
N ASP A 262 -15.89 3.63 8.22
CA ASP A 262 -17.07 4.40 7.85
C ASP A 262 -17.66 5.08 9.11
N PRO A 263 -17.94 6.40 9.05
CA PRO A 263 -18.40 7.15 10.22
C PRO A 263 -19.84 6.82 10.66
N GLU A 264 -20.65 6.22 9.80
CA GLU A 264 -22.05 5.88 10.09
C GLU A 264 -22.19 4.48 10.69
N ASN A 265 -21.48 3.50 10.14
CA ASN A 265 -21.61 2.09 10.55
C ASN A 265 -20.39 1.53 11.29
N GLY A 266 -19.23 2.20 11.24
CA GLY A 266 -18.02 1.77 11.93
C GLY A 266 -17.24 0.63 11.25
N GLU A 267 -17.70 0.14 10.10
CA GLU A 267 -17.01 -0.91 9.34
C GLU A 267 -15.74 -0.37 8.67
N PRO A 268 -14.71 -1.21 8.44
CA PRO A 268 -13.52 -0.81 7.70
C PRO A 268 -13.87 -0.30 6.31
N ILE A 269 -13.33 0.87 5.93
CA ILE A 269 -13.50 1.42 4.57
C ILE A 269 -12.81 0.50 3.57
N PHE A 270 -11.60 0.04 3.89
CA PHE A 270 -10.76 -0.73 2.97
C PHE A 270 -10.84 -2.23 3.24
N HIS A 271 -11.21 -2.99 2.21
CA HIS A 271 -11.01 -4.43 2.18
C HIS A 271 -9.51 -4.73 2.10
N THR A 272 -8.93 -5.13 3.23
CA THR A 272 -7.49 -5.32 3.38
C THR A 272 -7.08 -6.75 3.04
N ARG A 273 -6.08 -6.86 2.16
CA ARG A 273 -5.48 -8.13 1.74
C ARG A 273 -4.01 -8.13 2.12
N VAL A 274 -3.57 -9.15 2.86
CA VAL A 274 -2.21 -9.23 3.41
C VAL A 274 -1.54 -10.51 2.92
N TYR A 275 -0.47 -10.37 2.12
CA TYR A 275 0.34 -11.49 1.65
C TYR A 275 1.79 -11.35 2.09
N PRO A 276 2.13 -11.96 3.24
CA PRO A 276 3.50 -12.03 3.69
C PRO A 276 4.35 -12.92 2.78
N ALA A 277 5.67 -12.80 2.92
CA ALA A 277 6.65 -13.57 2.17
C ALA A 277 6.73 -15.04 2.59
N THR A 278 6.07 -15.41 3.69
CA THR A 278 5.97 -16.78 4.22
C THR A 278 4.52 -17.24 4.29
N GLU A 279 4.26 -18.54 4.11
CA GLU A 279 2.89 -19.10 4.04
C GLU A 279 2.05 -18.81 5.30
N ASP A 280 2.69 -18.76 6.46
CA ASP A 280 2.08 -18.56 7.78
C ASP A 280 2.33 -17.17 8.37
N GLY A 281 3.04 -16.29 7.65
CA GLY A 281 3.47 -14.99 8.15
C GLY A 281 4.52 -15.04 9.27
N SER A 282 5.10 -16.21 9.57
CA SER A 282 6.10 -16.35 10.63
C SER A 282 7.52 -16.05 10.15
N PHE A 283 8.40 -15.69 11.08
CA PHE A 283 9.78 -15.29 10.77
C PHE A 283 10.57 -16.39 10.05
N PHE A 284 10.38 -17.64 10.47
CA PHE A 284 11.04 -18.83 9.90
C PHE A 284 10.14 -19.64 8.96
N GLY A 285 8.96 -19.13 8.63
CA GLY A 285 7.98 -19.80 7.77
C GLY A 285 8.51 -20.14 6.39
N LYS A 286 7.79 -21.05 5.72
CA LYS A 286 8.11 -21.49 4.37
C LYS A 286 7.91 -20.33 3.38
N PRO A 287 8.90 -19.99 2.53
CA PRO A 287 8.77 -18.91 1.57
C PRO A 287 7.67 -19.18 0.53
N VAL A 288 6.94 -18.13 0.15
CA VAL A 288 5.85 -18.20 -0.84
C VAL A 288 6.39 -17.96 -2.26
N TYR A 289 7.13 -16.86 -2.45
CA TYR A 289 7.61 -16.43 -3.76
C TYR A 289 9.14 -16.33 -3.83
N LEU A 290 9.78 -15.86 -2.76
CA LEU A 290 11.22 -15.65 -2.71
C LEU A 290 11.98 -16.96 -2.42
N SER A 291 13.22 -17.05 -2.92
CA SER A 291 14.08 -18.19 -2.62
C SER A 291 14.49 -18.23 -1.14
N PRO A 292 14.73 -19.42 -0.56
CA PRO A 292 15.21 -19.54 0.81
C PRO A 292 16.50 -18.76 1.09
N GLN A 293 17.41 -18.69 0.10
CA GLN A 293 18.65 -17.93 0.22
C GLN A 293 18.38 -16.42 0.30
N ARG A 294 17.47 -15.89 -0.54
CA ARG A 294 17.08 -14.47 -0.48
C ARG A 294 16.44 -14.13 0.86
N MET A 295 15.55 -14.99 1.34
CA MET A 295 14.90 -14.84 2.65
C MET A 295 15.91 -14.79 3.80
N ARG A 296 16.94 -15.65 3.78
CA ARG A 296 18.00 -15.64 4.80
C ARG A 296 18.75 -14.29 4.86
N ILE A 297 19.04 -13.68 3.71
CA ILE A 297 19.71 -12.38 3.65
C ILE A 297 18.81 -11.27 4.22
N LEU A 298 17.52 -11.27 3.85
CA LEU A 298 16.57 -10.25 4.27
C LEU A 298 16.29 -10.28 5.78
N ARG A 299 16.35 -11.46 6.42
CA ARG A 299 16.20 -11.62 7.89
C ARG A 299 17.28 -10.93 8.72
N SER A 300 18.38 -10.48 8.10
CA SER A 300 19.48 -9.81 8.82
C SER A 300 19.05 -8.53 9.54
N ASN A 301 18.06 -7.81 8.99
CA ASN A 301 17.40 -6.70 9.68
C ASN A 301 15.99 -7.12 10.09
N ARG A 302 15.84 -7.50 11.35
CA ARG A 302 14.60 -8.07 11.91
C ARG A 302 13.41 -7.12 11.76
N PHE A 303 13.57 -5.85 12.12
CA PHE A 303 12.51 -4.85 12.01
C PHE A 303 12.06 -4.65 10.56
N THR A 304 13.01 -4.43 9.65
CA THR A 304 12.71 -4.26 8.21
C THR A 304 12.06 -5.52 7.63
N TYR A 305 12.51 -6.71 8.02
CA TYR A 305 11.93 -7.96 7.59
C TYR A 305 10.47 -8.11 8.07
N ASN A 306 10.19 -7.82 9.34
CA ASN A 306 8.84 -7.85 9.89
C ASN A 306 7.91 -6.87 9.17
N CYS A 307 8.36 -5.64 8.97
CA CYS A 307 7.61 -4.58 8.28
C CYS A 307 7.36 -4.89 6.79
N GLN A 308 8.39 -5.31 6.05
CA GLN A 308 8.35 -5.37 4.58
C GLN A 308 8.10 -6.76 4.02
N GLN A 309 8.45 -7.82 4.75
CA GLN A 309 8.31 -9.22 4.33
C GLN A 309 7.17 -9.92 5.05
N LEU A 310 7.06 -9.75 6.38
CA LEU A 310 5.94 -10.36 7.13
C LEU A 310 4.71 -9.47 7.22
N LEU A 311 4.83 -8.20 6.82
CA LEU A 311 3.75 -7.21 6.89
C LEU A 311 3.16 -7.05 8.30
N ASN A 312 3.99 -7.25 9.32
CA ASN A 312 3.63 -7.12 10.71
C ASN A 312 4.61 -6.16 11.41
N PRO A 313 4.31 -4.85 11.47
CA PRO A 313 5.21 -3.87 12.09
C PRO A 313 5.22 -3.92 13.63
N MET A 314 4.33 -4.70 14.26
CA MET A 314 4.20 -4.85 15.72
C MET A 314 4.09 -6.33 16.12
N PRO A 315 5.13 -7.15 15.89
CA PRO A 315 5.11 -8.54 16.33
C PRO A 315 5.05 -8.59 17.87
N GLN A 316 4.01 -9.21 18.42
CA GLN A 316 3.77 -9.28 19.87
C GLN A 316 4.97 -9.85 20.64
N GLU A 317 5.68 -10.81 20.05
CA GLU A 317 6.86 -11.43 20.66
C GLU A 317 8.02 -10.44 20.89
N GLU A 318 8.09 -9.37 20.09
CA GLU A 318 9.13 -8.34 20.13
C GLU A 318 8.70 -7.06 20.86
N GLN A 319 7.48 -7.02 21.42
CA GLN A 319 7.09 -5.94 22.31
C GLN A 319 7.92 -6.01 23.60
N GLU A 320 8.85 -5.07 23.76
CA GLU A 320 9.74 -4.97 24.93
C GLU A 320 8.96 -4.61 26.21
N LEU A 321 7.90 -3.80 26.09
CA LEU A 321 6.99 -3.43 27.17
C LEU A 321 5.60 -4.02 26.88
N ARG A 322 5.30 -5.15 27.51
CA ARG A 322 3.99 -5.80 27.37
C ARG A 322 3.04 -5.31 28.45
N ALA A 323 1.74 -5.27 28.15
CA ALA A 323 0.73 -4.79 29.11
C ALA A 323 0.73 -5.61 30.41
N GLU A 324 1.06 -6.90 30.34
CA GLU A 324 1.15 -7.78 31.51
C GLU A 324 2.32 -7.43 32.44
N MET A 325 3.28 -6.62 31.98
CA MET A 325 4.34 -6.07 32.83
C MET A 325 3.83 -4.95 33.73
N LEU A 326 2.70 -4.32 33.40
CA LEU A 326 2.04 -3.33 34.26
C LEU A 326 1.23 -4.07 35.33
N LYS A 327 1.57 -3.78 36.59
CA LYS A 327 0.83 -4.31 37.75
C LYS A 327 0.05 -3.17 38.38
N GLU A 328 -1.25 -3.37 38.55
CA GLU A 328 -2.04 -2.48 39.40
C GLU A 328 -1.62 -2.67 40.85
N VAL A 329 -1.26 -1.57 41.51
CA VAL A 329 -0.83 -1.55 42.90
C VAL A 329 -1.76 -0.62 43.66
N ASP A 330 -2.30 -1.10 44.79
CA ASP A 330 -3.06 -0.25 45.69
C ASP A 330 -2.15 0.88 46.21
N VAL A 331 -2.63 2.13 46.16
CA VAL A 331 -1.86 3.32 46.54
C VAL A 331 -1.25 3.20 47.94
N ARG A 332 -1.92 2.48 48.86
CA ARG A 332 -1.44 2.27 50.25
C ARG A 332 -0.22 1.36 50.33
N LEU A 333 0.04 0.55 49.30
CA LEU A 333 1.18 -0.35 49.20
C LEU A 333 2.39 0.31 48.55
N ILE A 334 2.23 1.50 47.97
CA ILE A 334 3.33 2.27 47.39
C ILE A 334 4.20 2.81 48.53
N PRO A 335 5.53 2.54 48.54
CA PRO A 335 6.41 3.04 49.59
C PRO A 335 6.39 4.57 49.71
N SER A 336 6.47 5.08 50.94
CA SER A 336 6.51 6.53 51.21
C SER A 336 7.82 7.18 50.78
N HIS A 337 8.91 6.41 50.74
CA HIS A 337 10.27 6.87 50.43
C HIS A 337 10.70 6.39 49.05
N LEU A 338 10.43 7.22 48.03
CA LEU A 338 10.81 6.96 46.63
C LEU A 338 11.62 8.13 46.09
N TYR A 339 12.59 7.85 45.22
CA TYR A 339 13.13 8.88 44.32
C TYR A 339 12.09 9.18 43.25
N LYS A 340 11.65 10.43 43.17
CA LYS A 340 10.60 10.84 42.25
C LYS A 340 11.20 11.52 41.03
N PHE A 341 10.88 11.02 39.86
CA PHE A 341 11.29 11.58 38.58
C PHE A 341 10.05 12.03 37.82
N MET A 342 10.13 13.22 37.24
CA MET A 342 9.09 13.70 36.34
C MET A 342 9.64 13.74 34.92
N LEU A 343 9.01 13.01 34.02
CA LEU A 343 9.31 13.02 32.60
C LEU A 343 8.26 13.88 31.90
N VAL A 344 8.73 14.77 31.03
CA VAL A 344 7.88 15.67 30.25
C VAL A 344 8.27 15.52 28.80
N ASP A 345 7.35 14.99 28.00
CA ASP A 345 7.42 14.96 26.55
C ASP A 345 6.43 15.99 25.99
N PRO A 346 6.91 17.19 25.59
CA PRO A 346 6.06 18.26 25.13
C PRO A 346 5.58 18.03 23.70
N ALA A 347 4.31 18.37 23.42
CA ALA A 347 3.68 18.27 22.10
C ALA A 347 4.26 19.20 20.99
N GLY A 348 5.40 19.85 21.20
CA GLY A 348 5.99 20.81 20.27
C GLY A 348 5.23 22.16 20.16
N ARG A 349 5.84 23.16 19.50
CA ARG A 349 5.35 24.56 19.45
C ARG A 349 4.29 24.86 18.37
N LYS A 350 3.82 23.90 17.57
CA LYS A 350 3.04 24.22 16.36
C LYS A 350 1.55 24.50 16.64
N LYS A 351 1.10 25.71 16.25
CA LYS A 351 -0.28 26.23 16.33
C LYS A 351 -1.23 25.68 15.22
N LYS A 352 -1.39 24.36 15.05
CA LYS A 352 -2.43 23.83 14.11
C LYS A 352 -3.40 22.86 14.80
N LYS A 353 -4.64 22.85 14.30
CA LYS A 353 -5.91 22.36 14.90
C LYS A 353 -5.98 20.88 15.37
N LYS A 354 -4.90 20.10 15.23
CA LYS A 354 -4.69 18.83 15.94
C LYS A 354 -3.28 18.92 16.55
N SER A 355 -3.18 19.46 17.77
CA SER A 355 -1.89 19.46 18.46
C SER A 355 -1.54 18.02 18.84
N ASP A 356 -0.25 17.67 18.81
CA ASP A 356 0.21 16.41 19.41
C ASP A 356 -0.21 16.38 20.91
N ARG A 357 -0.23 15.18 21.50
CA ARG A 357 -0.55 15.02 22.93
C ARG A 357 0.66 15.41 23.76
N TRP A 358 0.45 16.14 24.84
CA TRP A 358 1.45 16.22 25.89
C TRP A 358 1.46 14.92 26.67
N ALA A 359 2.65 14.42 27.02
CA ALA A 359 2.80 13.33 27.98
C ALA A 359 3.65 13.82 29.17
N ILE A 360 3.06 13.80 30.35
CA ILE A 360 3.71 14.13 31.61
C ILE A 360 3.53 12.92 32.53
N GLY A 361 4.64 12.34 32.98
CA GLY A 361 4.62 11.19 33.87
C GLY A 361 5.43 11.45 35.13
N LEU A 362 4.85 11.15 36.28
CA LEU A 362 5.53 11.13 37.56
C LEU A 362 5.80 9.68 37.96
N PHE A 363 7.07 9.35 38.11
CA PHE A 363 7.53 8.01 38.42
C PHE A 363 8.26 8.00 39.76
N GLY A 364 7.98 7.01 40.59
CA GLY A 364 8.70 6.75 41.84
C GLY A 364 9.61 5.54 41.69
N VAL A 365 10.87 5.66 42.07
CA VAL A 365 11.84 4.58 42.05
C VAL A 365 12.20 4.23 43.49
N ASN A 366 12.08 2.95 43.84
CA ASN A 366 12.49 2.46 45.15
C ASN A 366 14.03 2.58 45.27
N PRO A 367 14.56 3.31 46.27
CA PRO A 367 16.02 3.45 46.41
C PRO A 367 16.73 2.13 46.71
N PHE A 368 16.00 1.10 47.16
CA PHE A 368 16.56 -0.21 47.44
C PHE A 368 16.52 -1.09 46.20
N LEU A 369 17.67 -1.72 45.92
CA LEU A 369 17.80 -2.75 44.90
C LEU A 369 17.49 -4.12 45.51
N ASP A 370 16.89 -5.00 44.72
CA ASP A 370 16.73 -6.41 45.04
C ASP A 370 18.05 -7.20 44.81
N ASP A 371 18.00 -8.50 45.07
CA ASP A 371 19.16 -9.40 44.97
C ASP A 371 19.74 -9.53 43.55
N VAL A 372 19.00 -9.11 42.52
CA VAL A 372 19.46 -9.10 41.11
C VAL A 372 19.83 -7.70 40.63
N GLY A 373 19.81 -6.70 41.51
CA GLY A 373 20.17 -5.32 41.21
C GLY A 373 19.05 -4.50 40.55
N CYS A 374 17.81 -4.97 40.58
CA CYS A 374 16.64 -4.27 40.06
C CYS A 374 15.94 -3.46 41.16
N SER A 375 15.17 -2.44 40.77
CA SER A 375 14.37 -1.62 41.68
C SER A 375 12.93 -1.56 41.20
N ASP A 376 11.99 -1.52 42.13
CA ASP A 376 10.58 -1.28 41.83
C ASP A 376 10.38 0.16 41.32
N VAL A 377 9.75 0.26 40.15
CA VAL A 377 9.35 1.54 39.55
C VAL A 377 7.83 1.64 39.55
N TYR A 378 7.32 2.74 40.11
CA TYR A 378 5.91 3.02 40.26
C TYR A 378 5.51 4.17 39.34
N ILE A 379 4.42 4.01 38.60
CA ILE A 379 3.74 5.12 37.92
C ILE A 379 2.84 5.79 38.95
N LEU A 380 3.23 6.98 39.43
CA LEU A 380 2.52 7.68 40.52
C LEU A 380 1.40 8.58 39.98
N ASP A 381 1.62 9.18 38.82
CA ASP A 381 0.64 10.01 38.12
C ASP A 381 1.02 10.07 36.64
N LEU A 382 0.03 10.04 35.75
CA LEU A 382 0.27 10.05 34.30
C LEU A 382 -0.80 10.92 33.61
N PHE A 383 -0.34 11.94 32.91
CA PHE A 383 -1.18 12.85 32.14
C PHE A 383 -0.80 12.76 30.67
N ILE A 384 -1.68 12.19 29.86
CA ILE A 384 -1.53 12.12 28.40
C ILE A 384 -2.77 12.72 27.75
N LYS A 385 -2.66 13.96 27.25
CA LYS A 385 -3.82 14.68 26.69
C LYS A 385 -3.39 15.72 25.66
N GLN A 386 -4.25 15.96 24.68
CA GLN A 386 -4.15 17.16 23.85
C GLN A 386 -4.53 18.38 24.71
N CYS A 387 -3.60 19.31 24.84
CA CYS A 387 -3.80 20.55 25.58
C CYS A 387 -2.85 21.62 25.05
N ASP A 388 -3.19 22.89 25.31
CA ASP A 388 -2.27 23.99 25.00
C ASP A 388 -1.12 24.05 26.02
N MET A 389 -0.12 24.87 25.72
CA MET A 389 1.06 25.02 26.58
C MET A 389 0.69 25.56 27.98
N SER A 390 -0.36 26.38 28.11
CA SER A 390 -0.76 26.94 29.40
C SER A 390 -1.42 25.88 30.28
N GLU A 391 -2.31 25.06 29.72
CA GLU A 391 -2.93 23.91 30.41
C GLU A 391 -1.86 22.87 30.78
N ALA A 392 -0.95 22.56 29.86
CA ALA A 392 0.16 21.64 30.12
C ALA A 392 1.10 22.12 31.24
N LEU A 393 1.50 23.39 31.22
CA LEU A 393 2.32 23.99 32.29
C LEU A 393 1.57 23.99 33.63
N THR A 394 0.27 24.30 33.60
CA THR A 394 -0.57 24.23 34.81
C THR A 394 -0.58 22.81 35.37
N LYS A 395 -0.75 21.80 34.51
CA LYS A 395 -0.75 20.39 34.92
C LYS A 395 0.61 19.91 35.40
N PHE A 396 1.69 20.33 34.75
CA PHE A 396 3.05 20.09 35.21
C PHE A 396 3.27 20.62 36.64
N VAL A 397 2.92 21.88 36.90
CA VAL A 397 3.08 22.49 38.24
C VAL A 397 2.20 21.80 39.28
N ASP A 398 0.96 21.47 38.92
CA ASP A 398 0.00 20.75 39.77
C ASP A 398 0.54 19.37 40.17
N MET A 399 0.97 18.55 39.19
CA MET A 399 1.60 17.25 39.43
C MET A 399 2.87 17.38 40.27
N TYR A 400 3.73 18.37 39.98
CA TYR A 400 4.97 18.61 40.72
C TYR A 400 4.70 18.98 42.18
N SER A 401 3.69 19.82 42.42
CA SER A 401 3.34 20.28 43.76
C SER A 401 2.76 19.15 44.62
N ARG A 402 1.89 18.31 44.04
CA ARG A 402 1.33 17.13 44.73
C ARG A 402 2.38 16.08 45.08
N ALA A 403 3.41 15.94 44.24
CA ALA A 403 4.45 14.94 44.44
C ALA A 403 5.34 15.19 45.67
N GLY A 404 5.28 16.40 46.26
CA GLY A 404 6.31 16.88 47.18
C GLY A 404 7.58 17.21 46.40
N ARG A 405 8.19 18.38 46.68
CA ARG A 405 9.35 18.90 45.93
C ARG A 405 10.35 17.79 45.61
N VAL A 406 10.58 17.53 44.33
CA VAL A 406 11.69 16.68 43.87
C VAL A 406 12.95 17.43 44.29
N LEU A 407 13.54 17.00 45.42
CA LEU A 407 14.74 17.61 45.96
C LEU A 407 15.89 17.35 44.97
N ARG A 408 16.59 18.43 44.65
CA ARG A 408 17.80 18.41 43.82
C ARG A 408 18.91 17.61 44.49
#